data_AF-A0A2W0AAB5-F1
#
_entry.id   AF-A0A2W0AAB5-F1
#
_cell.length_a   1.000
_cell.length_b   1.000
_cell.length_c   1.000
_cell.angle_alpha   90.00
_cell.angle_beta   90.00
_cell.angle_gamma   90.00
#
_symmetry.space_group_name_H-M   'P 1'
#
loop_
_entity.id
_entity.type
_entity.pdbx_description
1 polymer ?
#
loop_
_entity_poly.entity_id
_entity_poly.type
_entity_poly.pdbx_seq_one_letter_code
_entity_poly.pdbx_strand_id
1 'polypeptide(L)'
;MNRRLCCCSNARSTAVVRICAVLSFLFPHSSQAADKPNFLQPVSAAEARYVGPGSCSATACHGSVQARQQTKVLQNEYSTWVLQDKHAKAWNVLNNSVSQRIAKILGPGSLGAADAAHAPKCLVCHALYASNAEKAREFDINDGVSCESCHGPSSQWLGPHTARDWAHEKSVAMGMFDTKNLRLRTEKCLTCHLGTAEKYVDHEMIAAGHPDLVFELDSFQAVEPVHWVEKIPGHAEQADKDPLLGVRQWSVGQAVQLQESMNRLARRAKGTEGKKGLVWPEYAELDCFACHHSLTPSDESWRLRSVTENPRGGRGYYQTRRAGDPAYNLSRVVVFQHVANEVDAGTSRELQNTMKKLAALVSSLQPSREDIEQLSNQAANLAGRLADELRTASFDREKTARLLRAISGDADYISDQGERAAEQAAMALDSIYIAYAKAGGSSGGEARAAINGLFQQLENPSAYNASKFAAAMKRLNSAVR
;
A
#
# COMPACT_ATOMS: atom_id res chain seq x y z
N MET A 1 16.56 51.40 -48.64
CA MET A 1 16.07 52.67 -48.05
C MET A 1 15.55 52.39 -46.65
N ASN A 2 16.04 53.14 -45.65
CA ASN A 2 15.49 53.33 -44.28
C ASN A 2 15.48 52.10 -43.33
N ARG A 3 15.87 52.14 -42.05
CA ARG A 3 16.28 53.16 -41.03
C ARG A 3 17.16 52.40 -39.98
N ARG A 4 18.38 52.84 -39.66
CA ARG A 4 18.82 53.71 -38.51
C ARG A 4 18.68 53.09 -37.10
N LEU A 5 19.62 53.19 -36.14
CA LEU A 5 21.05 53.60 -36.01
C LEU A 5 21.44 53.47 -34.50
N CYS A 6 22.71 53.09 -34.21
CA CYS A 6 23.73 53.67 -33.28
C CYS A 6 23.33 54.51 -32.04
N CYS A 7 24.17 54.79 -31.03
CA CYS A 7 25.50 54.39 -30.53
C CYS A 7 25.69 55.13 -29.18
N CYS A 8 26.70 54.72 -28.41
CA CYS A 8 27.26 55.40 -27.23
C CYS A 8 27.75 56.85 -27.47
N SER A 9 27.76 57.69 -26.43
CA SER A 9 28.88 58.58 -26.04
C SER A 9 28.54 59.49 -24.83
N ASN A 10 29.56 59.72 -23.99
CA ASN A 10 29.66 60.57 -22.80
C ASN A 10 29.37 62.07 -23.00
N ALA A 11 29.00 62.79 -21.91
CA ALA A 11 29.85 63.81 -21.26
C ALA A 11 29.14 64.72 -20.22
N ARG A 12 29.91 65.04 -19.16
CA ARG A 12 30.00 66.29 -18.36
C ARG A 12 29.12 66.55 -17.11
N SER A 13 29.91 66.83 -16.06
CA SER A 13 29.70 67.27 -14.68
C SER A 13 28.81 68.50 -14.41
N THR A 14 28.27 68.57 -13.19
CA THR A 14 28.30 69.77 -12.31
C THR A 14 28.10 69.43 -10.81
N ALA A 15 28.97 70.03 -9.97
CA ALA A 15 28.77 70.55 -8.60
C ALA A 15 28.66 69.62 -7.35
N VAL A 16 29.84 69.38 -6.75
CA VAL A 16 30.29 69.68 -5.35
C VAL A 16 29.24 70.03 -4.28
N VAL A 17 29.26 69.33 -3.12
CA VAL A 17 29.48 69.89 -1.76
C VAL A 17 30.07 68.80 -0.82
N ARG A 18 31.11 69.17 -0.09
CA ARG A 18 31.87 68.42 0.93
C ARG A 18 31.07 68.19 2.23
N ILE A 19 31.42 67.18 3.04
CA ILE A 19 32.01 67.35 4.40
C ILE A 19 31.93 66.06 5.26
N CYS A 20 33.07 65.81 5.94
CA CYS A 20 33.35 65.00 7.14
C CYS A 20 33.38 63.47 7.10
N ALA A 21 34.61 62.96 7.02
CA ALA A 21 35.05 61.72 7.64
C ALA A 21 35.35 61.95 9.13
N VAL A 22 34.95 60.98 9.98
CA VAL A 22 35.61 60.69 11.26
C VAL A 22 35.84 59.18 11.30
N LEU A 23 37.11 58.80 11.18
CA LEU A 23 37.63 57.47 11.48
C LEU A 23 37.86 57.39 12.99
N SER A 24 37.37 56.34 13.63
CA SER A 24 37.81 55.91 14.95
C SER A 24 37.97 54.40 14.96
N PHE A 25 39.21 53.98 15.18
CA PHE A 25 39.66 52.62 15.39
C PHE A 25 38.99 52.00 16.63
N LEU A 26 38.39 50.81 16.47
CA LEU A 26 38.18 49.87 17.56
C LEU A 26 38.52 48.45 17.09
N PHE A 27 39.42 47.82 17.86
CA PHE A 27 39.90 46.45 17.70
C PHE A 27 38.75 45.43 17.73
N PRO A 28 38.81 44.33 16.95
CA PRO A 28 37.86 43.24 17.08
C PRO A 28 38.12 42.49 18.40
N HIS A 29 37.13 42.51 19.29
CA HIS A 29 37.06 41.54 20.39
C HIS A 29 36.75 40.17 19.81
N SER A 30 37.75 39.30 19.80
CA SER A 30 37.59 37.86 19.58
C SER A 30 36.83 37.24 20.77
N SER A 31 35.50 37.19 20.67
CA SER A 31 34.72 36.24 21.45
C SER A 31 34.67 34.93 20.68
N GLN A 32 35.52 33.99 21.09
CA GLN A 32 35.36 32.58 20.76
C GLN A 32 34.01 32.12 21.32
N ALA A 33 32.99 32.07 20.46
CA ALA A 33 31.84 31.24 20.69
C ALA A 33 32.29 29.81 20.41
N ALA A 34 32.34 28.98 21.45
CA ALA A 34 32.62 27.56 21.33
C ALA A 34 31.64 26.94 20.31
N ASP A 35 32.20 26.39 19.23
CA ASP A 35 31.48 25.56 18.27
C ASP A 35 30.81 24.39 19.01
N LYS A 36 29.49 24.49 19.18
CA LYS A 36 28.68 23.31 19.50
C LYS A 36 28.55 22.50 18.21
N PRO A 37 28.87 21.19 18.19
CA PRO A 37 28.62 20.37 17.02
C PRO A 37 27.12 20.37 16.72
N ASN A 38 26.80 20.90 15.54
CA ASN A 38 25.45 20.99 15.00
C ASN A 38 25.01 19.58 14.57
N PHE A 39 24.43 18.79 15.48
CA PHE A 39 23.95 17.42 15.24
C PHE A 39 22.63 17.33 14.45
N LEU A 40 22.33 18.29 13.59
CA LEU A 40 21.12 18.27 12.77
C LEU A 40 21.41 18.89 11.40
N GLN A 41 22.14 18.16 10.56
CA GLN A 41 21.84 18.18 9.13
C GLN A 41 21.17 16.84 8.81
N PRO A 42 19.95 16.81 8.25
CA PRO A 42 19.44 15.59 7.67
C PRO A 42 20.39 15.23 6.54
N VAL A 43 21.12 14.12 6.68
CA VAL A 43 21.86 13.53 5.57
C VAL A 43 20.83 13.33 4.46
N SER A 44 21.06 13.92 3.29
CA SER A 44 20.11 13.76 2.20
C SER A 44 20.00 12.26 1.89
N ALA A 45 18.78 11.76 1.68
CA ALA A 45 18.54 10.37 1.29
C ALA A 45 19.38 9.92 0.07
N ALA A 46 19.94 10.87 -0.70
CA ALA A 46 20.85 10.64 -1.81
C ALA A 46 22.22 10.03 -1.44
N GLU A 47 22.59 9.96 -0.15
CA GLU A 47 23.83 9.29 0.30
C GLU A 47 23.60 7.94 1.02
N ALA A 48 22.35 7.55 1.24
CA ALA A 48 22.05 6.25 1.85
C ALA A 48 22.09 5.14 0.79
N ARG A 49 22.83 4.07 1.09
CA ARG A 49 23.06 2.95 0.18
C ARG A 49 22.69 1.62 0.85
N TYR A 50 22.31 0.65 0.02
CA TYR A 50 21.97 -0.70 0.43
C TYR A 50 23.24 -1.49 0.75
N VAL A 51 23.18 -2.26 1.84
CA VAL A 51 24.32 -3.00 2.40
C VAL A 51 24.07 -4.51 2.37
N GLY A 52 22.83 -4.93 2.14
CA GLY A 52 22.39 -6.32 2.09
C GLY A 52 22.06 -6.91 3.46
N PRO A 53 21.26 -7.99 3.53
CA PRO A 53 20.76 -8.52 4.80
C PRO A 53 21.85 -9.16 5.67
N GLY A 54 22.98 -9.55 5.08
CA GLY A 54 24.13 -10.09 5.81
C GLY A 54 24.65 -9.17 6.91
N SER A 55 24.51 -7.83 6.79
CA SER A 55 24.91 -6.90 7.87
C SER A 55 24.02 -6.95 9.11
N CYS A 56 22.82 -7.54 9.00
CA CYS A 56 21.90 -7.70 10.13
C CYS A 56 22.10 -9.05 10.86
N SER A 57 22.76 -10.01 10.19
CA SER A 57 22.72 -11.44 10.50
C SER A 57 23.57 -11.93 11.68
N ALA A 58 24.39 -11.06 12.30
CA ALA A 58 25.20 -11.49 13.43
C ALA A 58 24.31 -11.91 14.62
N THR A 59 24.71 -12.96 15.35
CA THR A 59 23.98 -13.48 16.52
C THR A 59 23.80 -12.44 17.63
N ALA A 60 24.74 -11.49 17.75
CA ALA A 60 24.64 -10.38 18.69
C ALA A 60 23.68 -9.26 18.22
N CYS A 61 23.31 -9.25 16.94
CA CYS A 61 22.47 -8.24 16.28
C CYS A 61 21.04 -8.78 16.08
N HIS A 62 20.67 -9.19 14.86
CA HIS A 62 19.34 -9.71 14.53
C HIS A 62 19.35 -11.19 14.09
N GLY A 63 20.50 -11.86 14.14
CA GLY A 63 20.65 -13.27 13.75
C GLY A 63 20.73 -14.25 14.91
N SER A 64 20.17 -13.90 16.07
CA SER A 64 20.01 -14.88 17.15
C SER A 64 19.11 -16.03 16.67
N VAL A 65 19.42 -17.27 17.05
CA VAL A 65 18.54 -18.43 16.77
C VAL A 65 17.37 -18.51 17.76
N GLN A 66 17.49 -17.84 18.91
CA GLN A 66 16.45 -17.73 19.93
C GLN A 66 16.02 -16.27 20.11
N ALA A 67 14.73 -16.05 20.29
CA ALA A 67 14.19 -14.72 20.58
C ALA A 67 14.70 -14.19 21.92
N ARG A 68 15.08 -12.92 21.93
CA ARG A 68 15.54 -12.16 23.08
C ARG A 68 14.42 -11.26 23.58
N GLN A 69 13.99 -11.45 24.82
CA GLN A 69 12.79 -10.83 25.38
C GLN A 69 13.10 -9.55 26.19
N GLN A 70 14.18 -8.85 25.86
CA GLN A 70 14.58 -7.61 26.55
C GLN A 70 14.00 -6.35 25.89
N THR A 71 13.66 -6.42 24.59
CA THR A 71 13.12 -5.28 23.84
C THR A 71 11.97 -5.73 22.93
N LYS A 72 11.27 -4.79 22.30
CA LYS A 72 10.26 -5.09 21.27
C LYS A 72 10.85 -5.68 19.98
N VAL A 73 12.17 -5.58 19.82
CA VAL A 73 12.96 -6.27 18.80
C VAL A 73 13.54 -7.52 19.46
N LEU A 74 13.21 -8.67 18.91
CA LEU A 74 13.55 -9.99 19.44
C LEU A 74 14.97 -10.45 19.09
N GLN A 75 15.69 -9.69 18.27
CA GLN A 75 17.08 -9.94 17.86
C GLN A 75 17.27 -11.27 17.11
N ASN A 76 16.19 -11.88 16.62
CA ASN A 76 16.16 -13.08 15.80
C ASN A 76 15.42 -12.85 14.47
N GLU A 77 15.25 -11.60 14.06
CA GLU A 77 14.50 -11.22 12.87
C GLU A 77 15.13 -11.79 11.59
N TYR A 78 16.47 -11.81 11.47
CA TYR A 78 17.15 -12.41 10.33
C TYR A 78 16.89 -13.91 10.25
N SER A 79 16.96 -14.62 11.38
CA SER A 79 16.67 -16.06 11.46
C SER A 79 15.22 -16.36 11.13
N THR A 80 14.31 -15.51 11.58
CA THR A 80 12.87 -15.61 11.29
C THR A 80 12.61 -15.39 9.79
N TRP A 81 13.21 -14.35 9.22
CA TRP A 81 13.11 -14.00 7.81
C TRP A 81 13.59 -15.14 6.91
N VAL A 82 14.82 -15.62 7.09
CA VAL A 82 15.40 -16.64 6.19
C VAL A 82 14.68 -18.00 6.27
N LEU A 83 14.08 -18.33 7.42
CA LEU A 83 13.44 -19.63 7.64
C LEU A 83 11.92 -19.64 7.35
N GLN A 84 11.22 -18.55 7.66
CA GLN A 84 9.75 -18.54 7.76
C GLN A 84 9.09 -17.50 6.85
N ASP A 85 9.78 -16.41 6.51
CA ASP A 85 9.20 -15.31 5.74
C ASP A 85 9.16 -15.66 4.24
N LYS A 86 8.01 -15.42 3.59
CA LYS A 86 7.86 -15.67 2.15
C LYS A 86 8.71 -14.70 1.31
N HIS A 87 9.02 -13.52 1.84
CA HIS A 87 9.86 -12.52 1.18
C HIS A 87 11.28 -13.03 0.90
N ALA A 88 11.87 -13.81 1.81
CA ALA A 88 13.17 -14.47 1.60
C ALA A 88 13.16 -15.48 0.44
N LYS A 89 11.99 -15.94 0.01
CA LYS A 89 11.80 -16.90 -1.10
C LYS A 89 11.37 -16.22 -2.40
N ALA A 90 11.20 -14.90 -2.41
CA ALA A 90 10.61 -14.17 -3.53
C ALA A 90 11.40 -14.33 -4.84
N TRP A 91 12.73 -14.31 -4.78
CA TRP A 91 13.57 -14.53 -5.98
C TRP A 91 13.48 -15.97 -6.48
N ASN A 92 13.43 -16.95 -5.57
CA ASN A 92 13.31 -18.38 -5.92
C ASN A 92 12.03 -18.67 -6.73
N VAL A 93 10.94 -17.93 -6.47
CA VAL A 93 9.70 -18.05 -7.25
C VAL A 93 9.91 -17.73 -8.73
N LEU A 94 10.85 -16.84 -9.08
CA LEU A 94 11.15 -16.49 -10.48
C LEU A 94 11.78 -17.65 -11.27
N ASN A 95 12.28 -18.68 -10.59
CA ASN A 95 12.91 -19.85 -11.19
C ASN A 95 11.98 -21.07 -11.32
N ASN A 96 10.74 -20.98 -10.81
CA ASN A 96 9.82 -22.11 -10.89
C ASN A 96 9.17 -22.25 -12.29
N SER A 97 8.45 -23.35 -12.50
CA SER A 97 7.81 -23.66 -13.79
C SER A 97 6.73 -22.66 -14.20
N VAL A 98 6.08 -21.98 -13.25
CA VAL A 98 5.08 -20.94 -13.52
C VAL A 98 5.76 -19.69 -14.06
N SER A 99 6.79 -19.19 -13.38
CA SER A 99 7.55 -18.00 -13.80
C SER A 99 8.28 -18.21 -15.12
N GLN A 100 8.82 -19.40 -15.36
CA GLN A 100 9.42 -19.76 -16.66
C GLN A 100 8.38 -19.75 -17.79
N ARG A 101 7.15 -20.20 -17.52
CA ARG A 101 6.05 -20.15 -18.49
C ARG A 101 5.61 -18.72 -18.77
N ILE A 102 5.45 -17.89 -17.73
CA ILE A 102 5.17 -16.46 -17.86
C ILE A 102 6.25 -15.81 -18.73
N ALA A 103 7.53 -16.05 -18.42
CA ALA A 103 8.63 -15.49 -19.18
C ALA A 103 8.62 -15.92 -20.66
N LYS A 104 8.29 -17.19 -20.94
CA LYS A 104 8.15 -17.70 -22.30
C LYS A 104 7.00 -17.04 -23.07
N ILE A 105 5.87 -16.76 -22.41
CA ILE A 105 4.70 -16.10 -23.03
C ILE A 105 5.02 -14.63 -23.33
N LEU A 106 5.61 -13.91 -22.37
CA LEU A 106 5.98 -12.49 -22.53
C LEU A 106 7.13 -12.31 -23.53
N GLY A 107 8.06 -13.27 -23.58
CA GLY A 107 9.23 -13.24 -24.44
C GLY A 107 10.27 -12.19 -24.02
N PRO A 108 11.50 -12.30 -24.57
CA PRO A 108 12.63 -11.45 -24.14
C PRO A 108 12.45 -9.97 -24.49
N GLY A 109 11.66 -9.64 -25.51
CA GLY A 109 11.36 -8.27 -25.90
C GLY A 109 10.52 -7.50 -24.87
N SER A 110 9.53 -8.16 -24.24
CA SER A 110 8.72 -7.54 -23.17
C SER A 110 9.48 -7.54 -21.84
N LEU A 111 10.20 -8.63 -21.52
CA LEU A 111 10.94 -8.77 -20.25
C LEU A 111 12.20 -7.90 -20.17
N GLY A 112 12.89 -7.70 -21.30
CA GLY A 112 14.24 -7.15 -21.33
C GLY A 112 15.33 -8.12 -20.83
N ALA A 113 15.02 -9.41 -20.72
CA ALA A 113 15.93 -10.47 -20.29
C ALA A 113 15.51 -11.83 -20.89
N ALA A 114 16.38 -12.84 -20.77
CA ALA A 114 16.12 -14.19 -21.27
C ALA A 114 15.10 -14.98 -20.41
N ASP A 115 15.00 -14.65 -19.11
CA ASP A 115 14.14 -15.31 -18.15
C ASP A 115 13.67 -14.32 -17.06
N ALA A 116 12.72 -14.75 -16.22
CA ALA A 116 12.15 -13.93 -15.16
C ALA A 116 13.17 -13.59 -14.05
N ALA A 117 14.07 -14.52 -13.70
CA ALA A 117 15.03 -14.36 -12.61
C ALA A 117 16.10 -13.29 -12.89
N HIS A 118 16.31 -12.96 -14.17
CA HIS A 118 17.21 -11.88 -14.60
C HIS A 118 16.47 -10.65 -15.14
N ALA A 119 15.14 -10.68 -15.26
CA ALA A 119 14.35 -9.57 -15.79
C ALA A 119 14.21 -8.46 -14.73
N PRO A 120 14.68 -7.21 -15.01
CA PRO A 120 14.48 -6.09 -14.11
C PRO A 120 13.01 -5.87 -13.73
N LYS A 121 12.08 -6.09 -14.67
CA LYS A 121 10.63 -5.97 -14.47
C LYS A 121 10.11 -6.91 -13.35
N CYS A 122 10.76 -8.06 -13.14
CA CYS A 122 10.40 -9.01 -12.08
C CYS A 122 11.20 -8.74 -10.79
N LEU A 123 12.50 -8.44 -10.93
CA LEU A 123 13.41 -8.25 -9.81
C LEU A 123 13.05 -7.06 -8.91
N VAL A 124 12.45 -6.00 -9.46
CA VAL A 124 12.03 -4.81 -8.69
C VAL A 124 11.05 -5.10 -7.54
N CYS A 125 10.34 -6.23 -7.60
CA CYS A 125 9.41 -6.69 -6.56
C CYS A 125 9.87 -7.98 -5.87
N HIS A 126 10.67 -8.82 -6.55
CA HIS A 126 11.05 -10.15 -6.05
C HIS A 126 12.44 -10.21 -5.41
N ALA A 127 13.18 -9.11 -5.38
CA ALA A 127 14.49 -9.02 -4.76
C ALA A 127 14.76 -7.62 -4.18
N LEU A 128 15.80 -7.50 -3.35
CA LEU A 128 16.46 -6.21 -3.10
C LEU A 128 17.21 -5.78 -4.37
N TYR A 129 16.47 -5.22 -5.33
CA TYR A 129 17.00 -4.81 -6.62
C TYR A 129 17.48 -3.36 -6.58
N ALA A 130 18.80 -3.18 -6.63
CA ALA A 130 19.47 -1.88 -6.57
C ALA A 130 20.56 -1.80 -7.64
N SER A 131 20.72 -0.62 -8.25
CA SER A 131 21.84 -0.33 -9.14
C SER A 131 23.17 -0.28 -8.37
N ASN A 132 24.30 -0.41 -9.08
CA ASN A 132 25.62 -0.34 -8.44
C ASN A 132 25.87 0.98 -7.68
N ALA A 133 25.27 2.09 -8.11
CA ALA A 133 25.39 3.37 -7.43
C ALA A 133 24.63 3.41 -6.09
N GLU A 134 23.58 2.61 -5.95
CA GLU A 134 22.75 2.50 -4.76
C GLU A 134 23.30 1.47 -3.75
N LYS A 135 24.33 0.71 -4.11
CA LYS A 135 24.97 -0.30 -3.24
C LYS A 135 26.19 0.28 -2.51
N ALA A 136 26.29 0.01 -1.21
CA ALA A 136 27.48 0.28 -0.41
C ALA A 136 28.51 -0.86 -0.52
N ARG A 137 28.03 -2.07 -0.78
CA ARG A 137 28.81 -3.29 -1.06
C ARG A 137 27.95 -4.27 -1.84
N GLU A 138 28.56 -5.31 -2.38
CA GLU A 138 27.82 -6.39 -3.03
C GLU A 138 27.05 -7.25 -2.00
N PHE A 139 25.90 -7.73 -2.44
CA PHE A 139 25.03 -8.67 -1.73
C PHE A 139 24.32 -9.56 -2.75
N ASP A 140 23.86 -10.73 -2.31
CA ASP A 140 23.23 -11.70 -3.21
C ASP A 140 21.79 -11.26 -3.53
N ILE A 141 21.45 -11.24 -4.82
CA ILE A 141 20.09 -10.95 -5.28
C ILE A 141 19.13 -12.10 -4.92
N ASN A 142 19.66 -13.30 -4.74
CA ASN A 142 18.92 -14.52 -4.40
C ASN A 142 18.35 -14.48 -2.98
N ASP A 143 18.83 -13.57 -2.13
CA ASP A 143 18.27 -13.29 -0.81
C ASP A 143 16.79 -12.86 -0.89
N GLY A 144 16.30 -12.46 -2.07
CA GLY A 144 14.91 -12.07 -2.26
C GLY A 144 14.60 -10.71 -1.63
N VAL A 145 13.35 -10.52 -1.20
CA VAL A 145 12.92 -9.27 -0.55
C VAL A 145 13.45 -9.29 0.88
N SER A 146 14.52 -8.53 1.10
CA SER A 146 15.30 -8.56 2.34
C SER A 146 15.02 -7.35 3.26
N CYS A 147 15.67 -7.28 4.42
CA CYS A 147 15.44 -6.28 5.48
C CYS A 147 15.31 -4.83 4.96
N GLU A 148 16.24 -4.43 4.08
CA GLU A 148 16.31 -3.06 3.56
C GLU A 148 15.22 -2.76 2.52
N SER A 149 14.52 -3.76 2.00
CA SER A 149 13.34 -3.56 1.16
C SER A 149 12.25 -2.84 1.96
N CYS A 150 12.08 -3.19 3.24
CA CYS A 150 11.12 -2.58 4.16
C CYS A 150 11.74 -1.40 4.92
N HIS A 151 12.94 -1.58 5.50
CA HIS A 151 13.58 -0.60 6.38
C HIS A 151 14.36 0.49 5.64
N GLY A 152 14.52 0.38 4.31
CA GLY A 152 15.32 1.31 3.52
C GLY A 152 16.83 1.02 3.61
N PRO A 153 17.64 1.75 2.81
CA PRO A 153 19.08 1.58 2.76
C PRO A 153 19.74 1.88 4.11
N SER A 154 20.57 0.95 4.59
CA SER A 154 21.08 0.97 5.97
C SER A 154 22.43 1.63 6.17
N SER A 155 23.17 2.00 5.12
CA SER A 155 24.56 2.45 5.25
C SER A 155 24.79 3.59 6.25
N GLN A 156 23.79 4.47 6.43
CA GLN A 156 23.89 5.64 7.31
C GLN A 156 23.43 5.37 8.76
N TRP A 157 22.56 4.38 8.98
CA TRP A 157 22.01 4.08 10.32
C TRP A 157 22.44 2.73 10.90
N LEU A 158 23.07 1.85 10.10
CA LEU A 158 23.50 0.51 10.53
C LEU A 158 24.48 0.54 11.71
N GLY A 159 25.44 1.46 11.75
CA GLY A 159 26.30 1.64 12.92
C GLY A 159 25.59 2.37 14.06
N PRO A 160 25.07 3.58 13.82
CA PRO A 160 24.48 4.40 14.88
C PRO A 160 23.32 3.74 15.64
N HIS A 161 22.48 2.91 14.98
CA HIS A 161 21.33 2.29 15.65
C HIS A 161 21.68 1.29 16.76
N THR A 162 22.94 0.85 16.83
CA THR A 162 23.40 -0.05 17.91
C THR A 162 23.84 0.73 19.15
N ALA A 163 23.87 2.06 19.11
CA ALA A 163 24.25 2.88 20.24
C ALA A 163 23.25 2.72 21.39
N ARG A 164 23.75 2.79 22.62
CA ARG A 164 22.89 2.77 23.80
C ARG A 164 21.91 3.94 23.75
N ASP A 165 20.65 3.69 24.12
CA ASP A 165 19.58 4.68 24.18
C ASP A 165 19.34 5.39 22.82
N TRP A 166 19.62 4.70 21.70
CA TRP A 166 19.36 5.21 20.37
C TRP A 166 17.86 5.27 20.06
N ALA A 167 17.37 6.48 19.78
CA ALA A 167 15.96 6.71 19.44
C ALA A 167 15.67 6.37 17.97
N HIS A 168 14.51 5.78 17.70
CA HIS A 168 14.06 5.38 16.36
C HIS A 168 14.08 6.56 15.37
N GLU A 169 13.65 7.73 15.84
CA GLU A 169 13.56 8.96 15.06
C GLU A 169 14.93 9.41 14.53
N LYS A 170 16.02 9.06 15.23
CA LYS A 170 17.38 9.33 14.74
C LYS A 170 17.76 8.42 13.57
N SER A 171 17.35 7.13 13.60
CA SER A 171 17.53 6.24 12.44
C SER A 171 16.73 6.74 11.24
N VAL A 172 15.50 7.20 11.48
CA VAL A 172 14.65 7.77 10.41
C VAL A 172 15.28 9.04 9.83
N ALA A 173 15.81 9.93 10.67
CA ALA A 173 16.54 11.12 10.23
C ALA A 173 17.82 10.80 9.44
N MET A 174 18.34 9.58 9.58
CA MET A 174 19.50 9.05 8.84
C MET A 174 19.09 8.18 7.62
N GLY A 175 17.81 8.14 7.25
CA GLY A 175 17.34 7.45 6.05
C GLY A 175 16.71 6.07 6.26
N MET A 176 16.51 5.63 7.50
CA MET A 176 15.63 4.49 7.76
C MET A 176 14.20 4.84 7.36
N PHE A 177 13.55 3.93 6.64
CA PHE A 177 12.14 4.07 6.32
C PHE A 177 11.29 3.82 7.58
N ASP A 178 10.42 4.77 7.93
CA ASP A 178 9.64 4.72 9.16
C ASP A 178 8.45 3.75 9.05
N THR A 179 8.71 2.47 9.27
CA THR A 179 7.67 1.44 9.32
C THR A 179 6.86 1.47 10.60
N LYS A 180 7.14 2.33 11.60
CA LYS A 180 6.24 2.47 12.76
C LYS A 180 5.01 3.32 12.42
N ASN A 181 5.15 4.27 11.50
CA ASN A 181 4.03 5.00 10.94
C ASN A 181 3.21 4.07 10.02
N LEU A 182 1.97 3.76 10.40
CA LEU A 182 1.10 2.83 9.64
C LEU A 182 0.81 3.30 8.21
N ARG A 183 0.76 4.61 7.96
CA ARG A 183 0.58 5.14 6.60
C ARG A 183 1.81 4.80 5.74
N LEU A 184 2.99 5.17 6.22
CA LEU A 184 4.26 4.90 5.52
C LEU A 184 4.51 3.39 5.38
N ARG A 185 4.25 2.59 6.42
CA ARG A 185 4.33 1.13 6.36
C ARG A 185 3.45 0.56 5.25
N THR A 186 2.20 1.02 5.16
CA THR A 186 1.28 0.57 4.12
C THR A 186 1.79 0.95 2.74
N GLU A 187 2.18 2.22 2.54
CA GLU A 187 2.76 2.69 1.27
C GLU A 187 3.94 1.82 0.84
N LYS A 188 4.83 1.48 1.78
CA LYS A 188 5.97 0.61 1.51
C LYS A 188 5.57 -0.76 0.98
N CYS A 189 4.60 -1.41 1.62
CA CYS A 189 4.08 -2.71 1.17
C CYS A 189 3.46 -2.58 -0.23
N LEU A 190 2.65 -1.54 -0.44
CA LEU A 190 1.96 -1.29 -1.71
C LEU A 190 2.91 -0.97 -2.86
N THR A 191 4.17 -0.58 -2.62
CA THR A 191 5.15 -0.43 -3.71
C THR A 191 5.30 -1.70 -4.56
N CYS A 192 5.06 -2.88 -3.97
CA CYS A 192 5.08 -4.16 -4.69
C CYS A 192 3.69 -4.81 -4.75
N HIS A 193 2.87 -4.68 -3.69
CA HIS A 193 1.54 -5.30 -3.59
C HIS A 193 0.41 -4.51 -4.28
N LEU A 194 0.73 -3.41 -4.95
CA LEU A 194 -0.20 -2.65 -5.79
C LEU A 194 0.53 -2.01 -6.98
N GLY A 195 1.72 -1.47 -6.71
CA GLY A 195 2.66 -0.96 -7.69
C GLY A 195 2.90 0.54 -7.64
N THR A 196 4.06 0.94 -8.17
CA THR A 196 4.46 2.32 -8.51
C THR A 196 4.55 2.48 -10.03
N ALA A 197 5.07 3.61 -10.53
CA ALA A 197 5.32 3.77 -11.97
C ALA A 197 6.46 2.85 -12.48
N GLU A 198 7.35 2.42 -11.59
CA GLU A 198 8.53 1.60 -11.87
C GLU A 198 8.32 0.13 -11.46
N LYS A 199 7.43 -0.12 -10.50
CA LYS A 199 7.09 -1.45 -9.98
C LYS A 199 5.63 -1.74 -10.31
N TYR A 200 5.33 -2.54 -11.31
CA TYR A 200 3.94 -2.75 -11.70
C TYR A 200 3.71 -4.14 -12.25
N VAL A 201 2.45 -4.55 -12.14
CA VAL A 201 1.87 -5.69 -12.82
C VAL A 201 0.77 -5.14 -13.72
N ASP A 202 0.92 -5.34 -15.01
CA ASP A 202 -0.05 -4.95 -16.04
C ASP A 202 -0.90 -6.15 -16.45
N HIS A 203 -1.94 -5.92 -17.26
CA HIS A 203 -2.79 -6.99 -17.74
C HIS A 203 -2.04 -7.99 -18.63
N GLU A 204 -0.97 -7.59 -19.33
CA GLU A 204 -0.13 -8.50 -20.12
C GLU A 204 0.53 -9.55 -19.21
N MET A 205 1.09 -9.12 -18.09
CA MET A 205 1.68 -10.02 -17.07
C MET A 205 0.64 -10.93 -16.45
N ILE A 206 -0.55 -10.40 -16.11
CA ILE A 206 -1.64 -11.21 -15.54
C ILE A 206 -2.12 -12.25 -16.56
N ALA A 207 -2.33 -11.86 -17.81
CA ALA A 207 -2.74 -12.76 -18.89
C ALA A 207 -1.68 -13.84 -19.19
N ALA A 208 -0.39 -13.54 -18.99
CA ALA A 208 0.70 -14.51 -19.08
C ALA A 208 0.77 -15.49 -17.89
N GLY A 209 0.03 -15.23 -16.81
CA GLY A 209 -0.11 -16.10 -15.65
C GLY A 209 0.42 -15.53 -14.33
N HIS A 210 0.84 -14.26 -14.29
CA HIS A 210 1.18 -13.60 -13.03
C HIS A 210 -0.09 -13.45 -12.17
N PRO A 211 -0.06 -13.74 -10.86
CA PRO A 211 -1.20 -13.50 -9.99
C PRO A 211 -1.54 -12.01 -9.94
N ASP A 212 -2.83 -11.67 -9.95
CA ASP A 212 -3.28 -10.32 -9.65
C ASP A 212 -2.92 -9.95 -8.20
N LEU A 213 -2.64 -8.66 -7.97
CA LEU A 213 -2.14 -8.15 -6.70
C LEU A 213 -3.29 -7.82 -5.76
N VAL A 214 -3.56 -8.74 -4.84
CA VAL A 214 -4.48 -8.55 -3.71
C VAL A 214 -3.68 -8.27 -2.45
N PHE A 215 -4.16 -7.32 -1.64
CA PHE A 215 -3.53 -6.96 -0.39
C PHE A 215 -4.53 -6.43 0.62
N GLU A 216 -4.30 -6.72 1.90
CA GLU A 216 -4.96 -6.11 3.04
C GLU A 216 -3.94 -6.10 4.18
N LEU A 217 -3.69 -4.94 4.79
CA LEU A 217 -2.52 -4.72 5.64
C LEU A 217 -2.51 -5.66 6.86
N ASP A 218 -3.60 -5.74 7.61
CA ASP A 218 -3.66 -6.49 8.86
C ASP A 218 -3.57 -8.01 8.59
N SER A 219 -4.33 -8.49 7.62
CA SER A 219 -4.34 -9.89 7.20
C SER A 219 -2.98 -10.35 6.69
N PHE A 220 -2.33 -9.55 5.83
CA PHE A 220 -1.01 -9.91 5.28
C PHE A 220 0.08 -9.84 6.35
N GLN A 221 0.00 -8.89 7.29
CA GLN A 221 0.88 -8.86 8.46
C GLN A 221 0.65 -10.06 9.39
N ALA A 222 -0.57 -10.58 9.48
CA ALA A 222 -0.89 -11.71 10.36
C ALA A 222 -0.43 -13.07 9.82
N VAL A 223 -0.29 -13.21 8.49
CA VAL A 223 0.14 -14.47 7.83
C VAL A 223 1.64 -14.52 7.51
N GLU A 224 2.35 -13.39 7.66
CA GLU A 224 3.81 -13.35 7.68
C GLU A 224 4.34 -13.42 9.11
N PRO A 225 5.55 -13.96 9.33
CA PRO A 225 6.12 -14.01 10.67
C PRO A 225 6.42 -12.59 11.18
N VAL A 226 6.07 -12.31 12.42
CA VAL A 226 6.24 -10.97 13.00
C VAL A 226 7.71 -10.74 13.37
N HIS A 227 8.29 -9.63 12.91
CA HIS A 227 9.68 -9.23 13.19
C HIS A 227 9.81 -8.28 14.41
N TRP A 228 8.73 -8.10 15.16
CA TRP A 228 8.68 -7.31 16.38
C TRP A 228 7.58 -7.85 17.31
N VAL A 229 7.53 -7.38 18.55
CA VAL A 229 6.41 -7.63 19.44
C VAL A 229 5.82 -6.33 19.94
N GLU A 230 4.49 -6.25 20.01
CA GLU A 230 3.79 -5.09 20.55
C GLU A 230 3.90 -5.01 22.08
N LYS A 231 4.11 -6.18 22.72
CA LYS A 231 4.31 -6.35 24.15
C LYS A 231 5.51 -7.25 24.39
N ILE A 232 6.44 -6.78 25.21
CA ILE A 232 7.57 -7.58 25.68
C ILE A 232 7.01 -8.66 26.64
N PRO A 233 7.34 -9.95 26.43
CA PRO A 233 6.92 -11.00 27.35
C PRO A 233 7.32 -10.70 28.80
N GLY A 234 6.39 -10.88 29.74
CA GLY A 234 6.59 -10.55 31.16
C GLY A 234 6.46 -9.05 31.52
N HIS A 235 6.34 -8.15 30.54
CA HIS A 235 6.31 -6.69 30.73
C HIS A 235 5.05 -6.06 30.11
N ALA A 236 3.88 -6.38 30.67
CA ALA A 236 2.58 -5.91 30.17
C ALA A 236 2.41 -4.39 30.23
N GLU A 237 3.05 -3.75 31.19
CA GLU A 237 3.06 -2.31 31.41
C GLU A 237 3.72 -1.52 30.27
N GLN A 238 4.49 -2.20 29.41
CA GLN A 238 5.23 -1.61 28.28
C GLN A 238 4.57 -1.89 26.92
N ALA A 239 3.40 -2.54 26.91
CA ALA A 239 2.64 -2.78 25.70
C ALA A 239 2.19 -1.45 25.07
N ASP A 240 2.15 -1.39 23.73
CA ASP A 240 1.47 -0.29 23.07
C ASP A 240 0.01 -0.22 23.53
N LYS A 241 -0.43 1.00 23.86
CA LYS A 241 -1.71 1.25 24.53
C LYS A 241 -2.91 1.21 23.60
N ASP A 242 -2.75 0.76 22.36
CA ASP A 242 -3.85 0.66 21.41
C ASP A 242 -4.49 -0.75 21.47
N PRO A 243 -5.57 -0.95 22.23
CA PRO A 243 -6.21 -2.26 22.38
C PRO A 243 -6.83 -2.75 21.08
N LEU A 244 -6.98 -1.89 20.07
CA LEU A 244 -7.62 -2.18 18.79
C LEU A 244 -6.69 -1.84 17.62
N LEU A 245 -5.37 -2.01 17.83
CA LEU A 245 -4.34 -1.80 16.81
C LEU A 245 -4.65 -2.51 15.48
N GLY A 246 -5.23 -3.71 15.50
CA GLY A 246 -5.62 -4.44 14.29
C GLY A 246 -6.70 -3.71 13.47
N VAL A 247 -7.69 -3.09 14.14
CA VAL A 247 -8.70 -2.25 13.46
C VAL A 247 -8.05 -1.01 12.86
N ARG A 248 -7.08 -0.42 13.54
CA ARG A 248 -6.32 0.71 13.01
C ARG A 248 -5.46 0.31 11.81
N GLN A 249 -4.74 -0.80 11.89
CA GLN A 249 -3.92 -1.34 10.80
C GLN A 249 -4.79 -1.60 9.57
N TRP A 250 -5.89 -2.33 9.75
CA TRP A 250 -6.87 -2.58 8.70
C TRP A 250 -7.39 -1.27 8.07
N SER A 251 -7.88 -0.35 8.89
CA SER A 251 -8.54 0.86 8.37
C SER A 251 -7.59 1.84 7.68
N VAL A 252 -6.39 2.07 8.24
CA VAL A 252 -5.33 2.85 7.58
C VAL A 252 -4.89 2.14 6.30
N GLY A 253 -4.75 0.82 6.35
CA GLY A 253 -4.42 -0.02 5.19
C GLY A 253 -5.38 0.18 4.02
N GLN A 254 -6.69 0.11 4.29
CA GLN A 254 -7.75 0.34 3.30
C GLN A 254 -7.70 1.75 2.69
N ALA A 255 -7.54 2.79 3.52
CA ALA A 255 -7.49 4.17 3.06
C ALA A 255 -6.30 4.44 2.13
N VAL A 256 -5.11 4.00 2.53
CA VAL A 256 -3.87 4.18 1.75
C VAL A 256 -3.91 3.32 0.48
N GLN A 257 -4.45 2.10 0.54
CA GLN A 257 -4.61 1.28 -0.66
C GLN A 257 -5.54 1.94 -1.68
N LEU A 258 -6.66 2.53 -1.24
CA LEU A 258 -7.53 3.29 -2.13
C LEU A 258 -6.79 4.49 -2.71
N GLN A 259 -6.13 5.29 -1.87
CA GLN A 259 -5.34 6.44 -2.30
C GLN A 259 -4.33 6.07 -3.39
N GLU A 260 -3.49 5.05 -3.15
CA GLU A 260 -2.46 4.66 -4.10
C GLU A 260 -3.03 4.02 -5.37
N SER A 261 -4.18 3.34 -5.28
CA SER A 261 -4.86 2.81 -6.48
C SER A 261 -5.41 3.93 -7.36
N MET A 262 -5.91 5.01 -6.73
CA MET A 262 -6.37 6.19 -7.46
C MET A 262 -5.18 6.95 -8.08
N ASN A 263 -4.06 7.07 -7.37
CA ASN A 263 -2.82 7.62 -7.94
C ASN A 263 -2.36 6.79 -9.15
N ARG A 264 -2.43 5.45 -9.08
CA ARG A 264 -2.10 4.56 -10.20
C ARG A 264 -3.03 4.80 -11.38
N LEU A 265 -4.35 4.82 -11.16
CA LEU A 265 -5.34 5.08 -12.20
C LEU A 265 -5.14 6.45 -12.86
N ALA A 266 -4.84 7.50 -12.07
CA ALA A 266 -4.53 8.83 -12.59
C ALA A 266 -3.28 8.82 -13.49
N ARG A 267 -2.19 8.17 -13.07
CA ARG A 267 -0.96 8.03 -13.88
C ARG A 267 -1.19 7.24 -15.17
N ARG A 268 -1.99 6.16 -15.12
CA ARG A 268 -2.37 5.37 -16.30
C ARG A 268 -3.23 6.18 -17.25
N ALA A 269 -4.22 6.91 -16.74
CA ALA A 269 -5.04 7.83 -17.53
C ALA A 269 -4.19 8.92 -18.20
N LYS A 270 -3.18 9.44 -17.51
CA LYS A 270 -2.21 10.39 -18.07
C LYS A 270 -1.24 9.78 -19.09
N GLY A 271 -1.01 8.47 -19.00
CA GLY A 271 -0.02 7.76 -19.82
C GLY A 271 1.42 7.97 -19.35
N THR A 272 1.63 8.15 -18.04
CA THR A 272 2.96 8.36 -17.43
C THR A 272 3.50 7.15 -16.69
N GLU A 273 2.85 5.99 -16.80
CA GLU A 273 3.37 4.73 -16.25
C GLU A 273 4.37 4.09 -17.24
N GLY A 274 5.60 3.83 -16.77
CA GLY A 274 6.65 3.20 -17.56
C GLY A 274 7.23 4.02 -18.74
N LYS A 275 8.24 3.46 -19.40
CA LYS A 275 9.06 4.14 -20.44
C LYS A 275 8.39 4.32 -21.81
N LYS A 276 7.16 3.83 -22.02
CA LYS A 276 6.48 3.84 -23.33
C LYS A 276 5.01 4.28 -23.28
N GLY A 277 4.60 5.04 -22.27
CA GLY A 277 3.23 5.59 -22.18
C GLY A 277 2.15 4.53 -22.42
N LEU A 278 2.29 3.40 -21.70
CA LEU A 278 1.63 2.15 -22.04
C LEU A 278 0.09 2.22 -22.05
N VAL A 279 -0.42 1.33 -22.90
CA VAL A 279 -1.79 0.85 -23.16
C VAL A 279 -2.88 1.50 -22.30
N TRP A 280 -3.72 2.29 -22.97
CA TRP A 280 -5.00 2.73 -22.43
C TRP A 280 -6.15 2.11 -23.24
N PRO A 281 -7.19 1.56 -22.60
CA PRO A 281 -7.32 1.32 -21.17
C PRO A 281 -6.39 0.18 -20.67
N GLU A 282 -5.95 0.28 -19.43
CA GLU A 282 -5.22 -0.79 -18.75
C GLU A 282 -6.21 -1.70 -18.02
N TYR A 283 -6.39 -2.93 -18.53
CA TYR A 283 -7.43 -3.84 -18.05
C TYR A 283 -7.17 -4.40 -16.64
N ALA A 284 -5.97 -4.28 -16.09
CA ALA A 284 -5.70 -4.61 -14.70
C ALA A 284 -6.43 -3.69 -13.69
N GLU A 285 -7.02 -2.58 -14.15
CA GLU A 285 -7.91 -1.74 -13.32
C GLU A 285 -9.36 -2.24 -13.28
N LEU A 286 -9.72 -3.16 -14.17
CA LEU A 286 -11.07 -3.70 -14.27
C LEU A 286 -11.24 -4.93 -13.37
N ASP A 287 -12.50 -5.27 -13.12
CA ASP A 287 -12.87 -6.52 -12.47
C ASP A 287 -12.67 -7.68 -13.45
N CYS A 288 -11.58 -8.42 -13.29
CA CYS A 288 -11.21 -9.55 -14.16
C CYS A 288 -12.36 -10.56 -14.29
N PHE A 289 -13.09 -10.82 -13.21
CA PHE A 289 -14.17 -11.80 -13.17
C PHE A 289 -15.49 -11.28 -13.74
N ALA A 290 -15.55 -10.01 -14.15
CA ALA A 290 -16.66 -9.50 -14.94
C ALA A 290 -16.66 -10.12 -16.35
N CYS A 291 -15.49 -10.45 -16.89
CA CYS A 291 -15.34 -11.11 -18.21
C CYS A 291 -14.88 -12.57 -18.10
N HIS A 292 -14.02 -12.90 -17.14
CA HIS A 292 -13.45 -14.24 -16.95
C HIS A 292 -14.27 -15.09 -15.96
N HIS A 293 -15.52 -15.34 -16.30
CA HIS A 293 -16.41 -16.25 -15.58
C HIS A 293 -17.05 -17.28 -16.53
N SER A 294 -17.62 -18.34 -15.96
CA SER A 294 -18.33 -19.34 -16.77
C SER A 294 -19.56 -18.73 -17.46
N LEU A 295 -19.72 -18.99 -18.76
CA LEU A 295 -20.90 -18.60 -19.53
C LEU A 295 -21.98 -19.69 -19.37
N THR A 296 -22.78 -19.59 -18.31
CA THR A 296 -23.88 -20.53 -18.01
C THR A 296 -25.23 -19.96 -18.44
N PRO A 297 -26.29 -20.78 -18.52
CA PRO A 297 -27.67 -20.30 -18.63
C PRO A 297 -27.99 -19.20 -17.61
N SER A 298 -28.87 -18.26 -17.99
CA SER A 298 -29.14 -17.04 -17.20
C SER A 298 -29.75 -17.32 -15.84
N ASP A 299 -30.54 -18.38 -15.72
CA ASP A 299 -31.15 -18.87 -14.48
C ASP A 299 -30.12 -19.52 -13.53
N GLU A 300 -29.03 -20.06 -14.06
CA GLU A 300 -27.92 -20.62 -13.28
C GLU A 300 -26.86 -19.57 -12.87
N SER A 301 -26.79 -18.45 -13.58
CA SER A 301 -25.84 -17.38 -13.28
C SER A 301 -26.38 -16.40 -12.25
N TRP A 302 -25.68 -16.24 -11.12
CA TRP A 302 -26.04 -15.23 -10.12
C TRP A 302 -25.96 -13.80 -10.66
N ARG A 303 -25.17 -13.57 -11.73
CA ARG A 303 -25.01 -12.26 -12.39
C ARG A 303 -26.18 -11.93 -13.31
N LEU A 304 -26.75 -12.93 -13.99
CA LEU A 304 -27.75 -12.74 -15.05
C LEU A 304 -29.20 -12.84 -14.57
N ARG A 305 -29.44 -13.19 -13.30
CA ARG A 305 -30.79 -13.15 -12.72
C ARG A 305 -31.31 -11.72 -12.71
N SER A 306 -32.49 -11.51 -13.31
CA SER A 306 -33.09 -10.17 -13.40
C SER A 306 -33.41 -9.61 -12.01
N VAL A 307 -33.43 -8.28 -11.87
CA VAL A 307 -33.78 -7.60 -10.60
C VAL A 307 -35.18 -8.02 -10.12
N THR A 308 -36.09 -8.30 -11.05
CA THR A 308 -37.47 -8.75 -10.78
C THR A 308 -37.59 -10.22 -10.41
N GLU A 309 -36.63 -11.06 -10.81
CA GLU A 309 -36.57 -12.49 -10.45
C GLU A 309 -35.58 -12.78 -9.32
N ASN A 310 -34.84 -11.77 -8.85
CA ASN A 310 -33.89 -11.90 -7.75
C ASN A 310 -34.65 -12.18 -6.45
N PRO A 311 -34.59 -13.41 -5.89
CA PRO A 311 -35.36 -13.77 -4.69
C PRO A 311 -34.92 -12.98 -3.45
N ARG A 312 -33.80 -12.24 -3.55
CA ARG A 312 -33.19 -11.47 -2.48
C ARG A 312 -33.80 -10.06 -2.31
N GLY A 313 -34.68 -9.60 -3.23
CA GLY A 313 -35.13 -8.21 -3.27
C GLY A 313 -33.98 -7.19 -3.46
N GLY A 314 -32.81 -7.69 -3.87
CA GLY A 314 -31.56 -6.94 -3.98
C GLY A 314 -31.36 -6.35 -5.37
N ARG A 315 -30.41 -5.41 -5.44
CA ARG A 315 -30.13 -4.60 -6.63
C ARG A 315 -29.72 -5.43 -7.84
N GLY A 316 -29.03 -6.55 -7.67
CA GLY A 316 -28.58 -7.40 -8.78
C GLY A 316 -27.38 -6.78 -9.52
N TYR A 317 -26.59 -7.63 -10.17
CA TYR A 317 -25.28 -7.27 -10.75
C TYR A 317 -25.36 -6.12 -11.78
N TYR A 318 -26.40 -6.12 -12.63
CA TYR A 318 -26.56 -5.12 -13.71
C TYR A 318 -27.40 -3.88 -13.35
N GLN A 319 -27.77 -3.67 -12.09
CA GLN A 319 -28.52 -2.43 -11.75
C GLN A 319 -27.62 -1.19 -11.70
N THR A 320 -26.34 -1.35 -11.38
CA THR A 320 -25.36 -0.27 -11.37
C THR A 320 -24.46 -0.26 -12.62
N ARG A 321 -24.67 -1.21 -13.54
CA ARG A 321 -23.78 -1.49 -14.68
C ARG A 321 -24.60 -1.76 -15.92
N ARG A 322 -24.22 -1.17 -17.06
CA ARG A 322 -24.80 -1.54 -18.34
C ARG A 322 -24.30 -2.93 -18.74
N ALA A 323 -25.19 -3.79 -19.22
CA ALA A 323 -24.80 -5.10 -19.73
C ALA A 323 -23.82 -4.95 -20.90
N GLY A 324 -22.68 -5.67 -20.82
CA GLY A 324 -21.60 -5.62 -21.81
C GLY A 324 -20.51 -4.56 -21.53
N ASP A 325 -20.71 -3.65 -20.57
CA ASP A 325 -19.66 -2.71 -20.17
C ASP A 325 -18.66 -3.42 -19.22
N PRO A 326 -17.34 -3.24 -19.42
CA PRO A 326 -16.34 -3.74 -18.48
C PRO A 326 -16.53 -3.08 -17.11
N ALA A 327 -16.61 -3.87 -16.04
CA ALA A 327 -16.80 -3.32 -14.70
C ALA A 327 -15.48 -2.82 -14.11
N TYR A 328 -15.46 -1.62 -13.56
CA TYR A 328 -14.35 -1.15 -12.73
C TYR A 328 -14.23 -1.96 -11.42
N ASN A 329 -13.00 -2.25 -10.99
CA ASN A 329 -12.74 -2.99 -9.75
C ASN A 329 -12.97 -2.13 -8.50
N LEU A 330 -14.11 -2.32 -7.85
CA LEU A 330 -14.52 -1.54 -6.66
C LEU A 330 -14.03 -2.11 -5.32
N SER A 331 -13.22 -3.18 -5.31
CA SER A 331 -12.82 -3.89 -4.08
C SER A 331 -12.17 -2.99 -3.03
N ARG A 332 -11.48 -1.91 -3.46
CA ARG A 332 -10.74 -0.97 -2.59
C ARG A 332 -11.61 0.11 -1.93
N VAL A 333 -12.90 0.20 -2.26
CA VAL A 333 -13.80 1.21 -1.66
C VAL A 333 -15.03 0.63 -0.98
N VAL A 334 -15.55 -0.51 -1.48
CA VAL A 334 -16.83 -1.08 -1.05
C VAL A 334 -16.89 -1.45 0.42
N VAL A 335 -15.78 -1.90 1.00
CA VAL A 335 -15.67 -2.16 2.44
C VAL A 335 -15.20 -0.90 3.18
N PHE A 336 -14.23 -0.19 2.62
CA PHE A 336 -13.65 1.01 3.20
C PHE A 336 -14.67 2.10 3.53
N GLN A 337 -15.71 2.27 2.70
CA GLN A 337 -16.75 3.28 2.90
C GLN A 337 -17.41 3.22 4.30
N HIS A 338 -17.49 2.03 4.91
CA HIS A 338 -18.09 1.85 6.23
C HIS A 338 -17.27 2.51 7.33
N VAL A 339 -15.94 2.31 7.33
CA VAL A 339 -15.06 2.96 8.31
C VAL A 339 -14.83 4.44 7.99
N ALA A 340 -14.78 4.79 6.71
CA ALA A 340 -14.73 6.19 6.28
C ALA A 340 -15.94 6.98 6.81
N ASN A 341 -17.16 6.41 6.72
CA ASN A 341 -18.37 7.06 7.22
C ASN A 341 -18.42 7.21 8.74
N GLU A 342 -17.83 6.27 9.49
CA GLU A 342 -17.76 6.33 10.96
C GLU A 342 -16.79 7.44 11.45
N VAL A 343 -15.77 7.77 10.66
CA VAL A 343 -14.75 8.76 11.04
C VAL A 343 -15.03 10.14 10.46
N ASP A 344 -15.39 10.23 9.18
CA ASP A 344 -15.80 11.49 8.53
C ASP A 344 -16.87 11.21 7.46
N ALA A 345 -18.14 11.34 7.86
CA ALA A 345 -19.29 11.15 6.96
C ALA A 345 -19.38 12.20 5.85
N GLY A 346 -18.78 13.39 6.00
CA GLY A 346 -18.73 14.41 4.96
C GLY A 346 -17.82 13.99 3.83
N THR A 347 -16.56 13.73 4.18
CA THR A 347 -15.52 13.25 3.25
C THR A 347 -15.90 11.89 2.65
N SER A 348 -16.47 10.97 3.43
CA SER A 348 -16.95 9.68 2.92
C SER A 348 -18.04 9.82 1.85
N ARG A 349 -19.03 10.72 2.04
CA ARG A 349 -20.07 10.96 1.01
C ARG A 349 -19.50 11.57 -0.26
N GLU A 350 -18.56 12.51 -0.13
CA GLU A 350 -17.87 13.08 -1.28
C GLU A 350 -17.08 12.00 -2.04
N LEU A 351 -16.33 11.15 -1.32
CA LEU A 351 -15.59 10.03 -1.90
C LEU A 351 -16.53 9.05 -2.63
N GLN A 352 -17.63 8.63 -2.01
CA GLN A 352 -18.60 7.72 -2.63
C GLN A 352 -19.18 8.32 -3.92
N ASN A 353 -19.49 9.62 -3.93
CA ASN A 353 -19.98 10.30 -5.12
C ASN A 353 -18.92 10.36 -6.24
N THR A 354 -17.67 10.66 -5.89
CA THR A 354 -16.54 10.67 -6.84
C THR A 354 -16.30 9.27 -7.40
N MET A 355 -16.27 8.24 -6.55
CA MET A 355 -16.07 6.86 -6.97
C MET A 355 -17.20 6.34 -7.84
N LYS A 356 -18.45 6.74 -7.59
CA LYS A 356 -19.59 6.39 -8.46
C LYS A 356 -19.42 6.98 -9.86
N LYS A 357 -19.03 8.25 -9.98
CA LYS A 357 -18.76 8.90 -11.27
C LYS A 357 -17.58 8.25 -11.99
N LEU A 358 -16.49 8.02 -11.26
CA LEU A 358 -15.27 7.41 -11.77
C LEU A 358 -15.53 5.98 -12.27
N ALA A 359 -16.24 5.15 -11.50
CA ALA A 359 -16.58 3.78 -11.91
C ALA A 359 -17.42 3.76 -13.19
N ALA A 360 -18.43 4.63 -13.31
CA ALA A 360 -19.23 4.75 -14.53
C ALA A 360 -18.38 5.20 -15.73
N LEU A 361 -17.46 6.14 -15.51
CA LEU A 361 -16.57 6.65 -16.54
C LEU A 361 -15.58 5.59 -17.01
N VAL A 362 -14.83 4.95 -16.11
CA VAL A 362 -13.85 3.90 -16.43
C VAL A 362 -14.51 2.69 -17.11
N SER A 363 -15.77 2.39 -16.77
CA SER A 363 -16.53 1.30 -17.39
C SER A 363 -17.06 1.63 -18.81
N SER A 364 -16.97 2.90 -19.23
CA SER A 364 -17.43 3.30 -20.57
C SER A 364 -16.44 2.87 -21.67
N LEU A 365 -16.95 2.61 -22.87
CA LEU A 365 -16.12 2.14 -23.99
C LEU A 365 -15.13 3.21 -24.52
N GLN A 366 -15.43 4.49 -24.33
CA GLN A 366 -14.62 5.61 -24.80
C GLN A 366 -14.55 6.70 -23.71
N PRO A 367 -13.84 6.44 -22.60
CA PRO A 367 -13.79 7.38 -21.50
C PRO A 367 -12.89 8.57 -21.83
N SER A 368 -13.26 9.74 -21.31
CA SER A 368 -12.37 10.89 -21.22
C SER A 368 -11.24 10.59 -20.23
N ARG A 369 -10.01 10.50 -20.73
CA ARG A 369 -8.81 10.26 -19.92
C ARG A 369 -8.53 11.39 -18.94
N GLU A 370 -8.79 12.63 -19.36
CA GLU A 370 -8.63 13.81 -18.52
C GLU A 370 -9.61 13.78 -17.33
N ASP A 371 -10.87 13.44 -17.58
CA ASP A 371 -11.88 13.33 -16.51
C ASP A 371 -11.55 12.19 -15.54
N ILE A 372 -10.99 11.07 -16.04
CA ILE A 372 -10.50 9.99 -15.18
C ILE A 372 -9.32 10.47 -14.33
N GLU A 373 -8.33 11.14 -14.92
CA GLU A 373 -7.20 11.70 -14.17
C GLU A 373 -7.71 12.64 -13.07
N GLN A 374 -8.60 13.58 -13.39
CA GLN A 374 -9.16 14.54 -12.44
C GLN A 374 -9.94 13.87 -11.30
N LEU A 375 -10.88 12.97 -11.62
CA LEU A 375 -11.67 12.25 -10.61
C LEU A 375 -10.81 11.31 -9.77
N SER A 376 -9.80 10.68 -10.36
CA SER A 376 -8.87 9.82 -9.62
C SER A 376 -8.02 10.66 -8.66
N ASN A 377 -7.47 11.79 -9.10
CA ASN A 377 -6.74 12.71 -8.22
C ASN A 377 -7.63 13.24 -7.08
N GLN A 378 -8.89 13.57 -7.36
CA GLN A 378 -9.84 13.96 -6.31
C GLN A 378 -10.03 12.81 -5.30
N ALA A 379 -10.34 11.60 -5.77
CA ALA A 379 -10.53 10.42 -4.94
C ALA A 379 -9.28 10.07 -4.10
N ALA A 380 -8.08 10.18 -4.70
CA ALA A 380 -6.81 9.98 -4.00
C ALA A 380 -6.62 10.98 -2.86
N ASN A 381 -6.87 12.27 -3.13
CA ASN A 381 -6.78 13.32 -2.11
C ASN A 381 -7.73 13.04 -0.95
N LEU A 382 -8.97 12.63 -1.24
CA LEU A 382 -9.95 12.45 -0.18
C LEU A 382 -9.95 11.09 0.52
N ALA A 383 -9.36 10.06 -0.08
CA ALA A 383 -8.84 8.89 0.63
C ALA A 383 -7.62 9.21 1.52
N GLY A 384 -6.71 10.08 1.06
CA GLY A 384 -5.55 10.53 1.84
C GLY A 384 -5.95 11.29 3.12
N ARG A 385 -6.92 12.21 3.02
CA ARG A 385 -7.52 12.87 4.19
C ARG A 385 -8.06 11.86 5.20
N LEU A 386 -8.81 10.85 4.73
CA LEU A 386 -9.33 9.80 5.60
C LEU A 386 -8.22 8.94 6.23
N ALA A 387 -7.12 8.68 5.51
CA ALA A 387 -5.97 7.96 6.07
C ALA A 387 -5.34 8.71 7.24
N ASP A 388 -5.22 10.04 7.15
CA ASP A 388 -4.70 10.88 8.24
C ASP A 388 -5.61 10.88 9.47
N GLU A 389 -6.92 10.98 9.26
CA GLU A 389 -7.93 10.88 10.34
C GLU A 389 -7.92 9.49 11.00
N LEU A 390 -7.86 8.41 10.21
CA LEU A 390 -7.86 7.03 10.72
C LEU A 390 -6.61 6.70 11.52
N ARG A 391 -5.48 7.33 11.19
CA ARG A 391 -4.23 7.15 11.94
C ARG A 391 -4.36 7.59 13.40
N THR A 392 -5.17 8.63 13.68
CA THR A 392 -5.36 9.19 15.02
C THR A 392 -6.71 8.86 15.65
N ALA A 393 -7.65 8.28 14.88
CA ALA A 393 -8.98 7.93 15.35
C ALA A 393 -8.97 7.01 16.59
N SER A 394 -9.85 7.24 17.55
CA SER A 394 -10.06 6.27 18.63
C SER A 394 -10.97 5.13 18.16
N PHE A 395 -10.53 3.90 18.38
CA PHE A 395 -11.38 2.72 18.27
C PHE A 395 -11.68 2.21 19.68
N ASP A 396 -12.93 1.82 19.88
CA ASP A 396 -13.38 1.12 21.08
C ASP A 396 -14.16 -0.13 20.66
N ARG A 397 -14.52 -0.95 21.65
CA ARG A 397 -15.22 -2.21 21.42
C ARG A 397 -16.57 -2.01 20.74
N GLU A 398 -17.30 -0.95 21.07
CA GLU A 398 -18.63 -0.69 20.51
C GLU A 398 -18.55 -0.24 19.05
N LYS A 399 -17.64 0.68 18.74
CA LYS A 399 -17.32 1.12 17.38
C LYS A 399 -16.87 -0.06 16.52
N THR A 400 -16.02 -0.93 17.07
CA THR A 400 -15.57 -2.14 16.37
C THR A 400 -16.73 -3.09 16.08
N ALA A 401 -17.63 -3.31 17.05
CA ALA A 401 -18.84 -4.11 16.83
C ALA A 401 -19.80 -3.47 15.81
N ARG A 402 -19.95 -2.14 15.81
CA ARG A 402 -20.73 -1.41 14.80
C ARG A 402 -20.15 -1.60 13.40
N LEU A 403 -18.83 -1.48 13.24
CA LEU A 403 -18.16 -1.72 11.95
C LEU A 403 -18.36 -3.15 11.47
N LEU A 404 -18.16 -4.14 12.35
CA LEU A 404 -18.37 -5.55 12.03
C LEU A 404 -19.81 -5.81 11.56
N ARG A 405 -20.80 -5.22 12.24
CA ARG A 405 -22.23 -5.31 11.87
C ARG A 405 -22.57 -4.52 10.60
N ALA A 406 -21.96 -3.36 10.39
CA ALA A 406 -22.20 -2.56 9.19
C ALA A 406 -21.72 -3.30 7.93
N ILE A 407 -20.48 -3.82 7.96
CA ILE A 407 -19.90 -4.55 6.82
C ILE A 407 -20.65 -5.87 6.58
N SER A 408 -20.85 -6.69 7.61
CA SER A 408 -21.58 -7.96 7.45
C SER A 408 -23.07 -7.75 7.10
N GLY A 409 -23.64 -6.61 7.46
CA GLY A 409 -25.01 -6.22 7.12
C GLY A 409 -25.19 -5.76 5.68
N ASP A 410 -24.15 -5.21 5.05
CA ASP A 410 -24.14 -4.78 3.64
C ASP A 410 -23.86 -5.94 2.66
N ALA A 411 -24.30 -7.14 3.06
CA ALA A 411 -24.01 -8.41 2.42
C ALA A 411 -24.42 -8.46 0.94
N ASP A 412 -25.60 -7.97 0.61
CA ASP A 412 -26.11 -8.03 -0.76
C ASP A 412 -25.35 -7.07 -1.68
N TYR A 413 -25.03 -5.85 -1.23
CA TYR A 413 -24.27 -4.90 -2.04
C TYR A 413 -22.85 -5.38 -2.29
N ILE A 414 -22.14 -5.80 -1.23
CA ILE A 414 -20.74 -6.24 -1.29
C ILE A 414 -20.61 -7.48 -2.18
N SER A 415 -21.48 -8.49 -1.98
CA SER A 415 -21.43 -9.72 -2.77
C SER A 415 -21.74 -9.49 -4.25
N ASP A 416 -22.69 -8.61 -4.56
CA ASP A 416 -23.04 -8.28 -5.94
C ASP A 416 -21.93 -7.46 -6.65
N GLN A 417 -20.93 -6.93 -5.93
CA GLN A 417 -19.78 -6.26 -6.56
C GLN A 417 -18.75 -7.22 -7.17
N GLY A 418 -18.78 -8.51 -6.80
CA GLY A 418 -17.90 -9.55 -7.33
C GLY A 418 -16.89 -10.10 -6.33
N GLU A 419 -16.07 -11.02 -6.83
CA GLU A 419 -15.11 -11.85 -6.11
C GLU A 419 -14.12 -11.01 -5.29
N ARG A 420 -13.55 -9.97 -5.91
CA ARG A 420 -12.53 -9.12 -5.26
C ARG A 420 -13.11 -8.28 -4.12
N ALA A 421 -14.35 -7.82 -4.26
CA ALA A 421 -15.07 -7.13 -3.19
C ALA A 421 -15.36 -8.08 -2.02
N ALA A 422 -15.78 -9.31 -2.33
CA ALA A 422 -16.01 -10.36 -1.34
C ALA A 422 -14.73 -10.76 -0.60
N GLU A 423 -13.60 -10.85 -1.30
CA GLU A 423 -12.28 -11.13 -0.73
C GLU A 423 -11.84 -10.06 0.26
N GLN A 424 -11.97 -8.77 -0.10
CA GLN A 424 -11.72 -7.66 0.82
C GLN A 424 -12.65 -7.68 2.03
N ALA A 425 -13.93 -8.06 1.83
CA ALA A 425 -14.87 -8.17 2.94
C ALA A 425 -14.53 -9.32 3.89
N ALA A 426 -14.11 -10.49 3.38
CA ALA A 426 -13.71 -11.61 4.21
C ALA A 426 -12.49 -11.28 5.08
N MET A 427 -11.44 -10.68 4.48
CA MET A 427 -10.26 -10.21 5.21
C MET A 427 -10.62 -9.15 6.26
N ALA A 428 -11.40 -8.13 5.87
CA ALA A 428 -11.82 -7.08 6.80
C ALA A 428 -12.63 -7.63 7.99
N LEU A 429 -13.59 -8.52 7.73
CA LEU A 429 -14.40 -9.13 8.78
C LEU A 429 -13.56 -9.98 9.72
N ASP A 430 -12.56 -10.71 9.22
CA ASP A 430 -11.64 -11.48 10.06
C ASP A 430 -10.77 -10.59 10.96
N SER A 431 -10.09 -9.59 10.36
CA SER A 431 -9.28 -8.61 11.09
C SER A 431 -10.05 -7.88 12.18
N ILE A 432 -11.23 -7.36 11.84
CA ILE A 432 -12.09 -6.63 12.78
C ILE A 432 -12.60 -7.58 13.87
N TYR A 433 -13.00 -8.81 13.53
CA TYR A 433 -13.48 -9.78 14.52
C TYR A 433 -12.37 -10.22 15.49
N ILE A 434 -11.16 -10.47 15.01
CA ILE A 434 -10.00 -10.81 15.86
C ILE A 434 -9.71 -9.67 16.83
N ALA A 435 -9.70 -8.42 16.37
CA ALA A 435 -9.49 -7.26 17.22
C ALA A 435 -10.63 -7.08 18.24
N TYR A 436 -11.89 -7.24 17.80
CA TYR A 436 -13.07 -7.20 18.67
C TYR A 436 -12.99 -8.25 19.80
N ALA A 437 -12.65 -9.49 19.46
CA ALA A 437 -12.51 -10.58 20.42
C ALA A 437 -11.38 -10.29 21.43
N LYS A 438 -10.23 -9.80 20.96
CA LYS A 438 -9.10 -9.40 21.84
C LYS A 438 -9.48 -8.27 22.80
N ALA A 439 -10.38 -7.38 22.39
CA ALA A 439 -10.91 -6.30 23.23
C ALA A 439 -12.03 -6.75 24.20
N GLY A 440 -12.22 -8.05 24.42
CA GLY A 440 -13.25 -8.59 25.32
C GLY A 440 -14.66 -8.53 24.74
N GLY A 441 -14.78 -8.53 23.42
CA GLY A 441 -16.04 -8.79 22.72
C GLY A 441 -16.45 -10.26 22.84
N SER A 442 -17.76 -10.54 22.70
CA SER A 442 -18.24 -11.94 22.71
C SER A 442 -17.72 -12.67 21.48
N SER A 443 -16.75 -13.55 21.66
CA SER A 443 -16.20 -14.41 20.60
C SER A 443 -16.96 -15.74 20.57
N GLY A 444 -18.09 -15.76 19.87
CA GLY A 444 -18.84 -16.99 19.63
C GLY A 444 -18.19 -17.88 18.57
N GLY A 445 -18.16 -19.20 18.80
CA GLY A 445 -17.69 -20.17 17.79
C GLY A 445 -18.46 -20.10 16.48
N GLU A 446 -19.73 -19.69 16.51
CA GLU A 446 -20.57 -19.48 15.33
C GLU A 446 -20.04 -18.35 14.43
N ALA A 447 -19.63 -17.21 15.01
CA ALA A 447 -19.06 -16.10 14.25
C ALA A 447 -17.75 -16.51 13.57
N ARG A 448 -16.86 -17.23 14.28
CA ARG A 448 -15.62 -17.75 13.68
C ARG A 448 -15.89 -18.74 12.57
N ALA A 449 -16.84 -19.66 12.76
CA ALA A 449 -17.24 -20.62 11.73
C ALA A 449 -17.81 -19.92 10.49
N ALA A 450 -18.60 -18.86 10.69
CA ALA A 450 -19.15 -18.06 9.60
C ALA A 450 -18.03 -17.35 8.80
N ILE A 451 -17.04 -16.76 9.46
CA ILE A 451 -15.88 -16.13 8.80
C ILE A 451 -15.07 -17.16 8.01
N ASN A 452 -14.77 -18.32 8.60
CA ASN A 452 -14.07 -19.40 7.88
C ASN A 452 -14.85 -19.83 6.62
N GLY A 453 -16.19 -19.88 6.71
CA GLY A 453 -17.07 -20.18 5.57
C GLY A 453 -17.11 -19.09 4.48
N LEU A 454 -16.69 -17.85 4.78
CA LEU A 454 -16.49 -16.81 3.76
C LEU A 454 -15.24 -17.13 2.92
N PHE A 455 -14.11 -17.46 3.58
CA PHE A 455 -12.86 -17.79 2.88
C PHE A 455 -12.99 -19.05 2.00
N GLN A 456 -13.69 -20.08 2.46
CA GLN A 456 -13.93 -21.29 1.66
C GLN A 456 -14.62 -21.00 0.31
N GLN A 457 -15.47 -19.98 0.25
CA GLN A 457 -16.14 -19.58 -1.00
C GLN A 457 -15.23 -18.83 -1.97
N LEU A 458 -14.05 -18.42 -1.52
CA LEU A 458 -13.08 -17.62 -2.28
C LEU A 458 -11.88 -18.47 -2.76
N GLU A 459 -11.77 -19.73 -2.32
CA GLU A 459 -10.72 -20.66 -2.76
C GLU A 459 -10.74 -20.90 -4.28
N ASN A 460 -11.92 -20.82 -4.89
CA ASN A 460 -12.10 -20.87 -6.34
C ASN A 460 -12.87 -19.62 -6.82
N PRO A 461 -12.19 -18.52 -7.14
CA PRO A 461 -12.84 -17.28 -7.57
C PRO A 461 -13.75 -17.47 -8.80
N SER A 462 -13.38 -18.35 -9.73
CA SER A 462 -14.20 -18.63 -10.92
C SER A 462 -15.53 -19.34 -10.61
N ALA A 463 -15.66 -19.94 -9.43
CA ALA A 463 -16.88 -20.61 -8.95
C ALA A 463 -17.67 -19.76 -7.93
N TYR A 464 -17.28 -18.51 -7.72
CA TYR A 464 -17.91 -17.62 -6.75
C TYR A 464 -19.40 -17.41 -7.04
N ASN A 465 -20.17 -17.31 -5.96
CA ASN A 465 -21.60 -17.09 -6.00
C ASN A 465 -22.03 -16.03 -4.98
N ALA A 466 -22.45 -14.87 -5.47
CA ALA A 466 -22.83 -13.74 -4.63
C ALA A 466 -23.93 -14.08 -3.61
N SER A 467 -24.91 -14.92 -3.99
CA SER A 467 -26.01 -15.28 -3.08
C SER A 467 -25.53 -16.14 -1.91
N LYS A 468 -24.64 -17.12 -2.16
CA LYS A 468 -24.04 -17.94 -1.11
C LYS A 468 -23.17 -17.09 -0.19
N PHE A 469 -22.41 -16.14 -0.75
CA PHE A 469 -21.55 -15.26 0.02
C PHE A 469 -22.38 -14.30 0.89
N ALA A 470 -23.41 -13.68 0.33
CA ALA A 470 -24.33 -12.81 1.07
C ALA A 470 -25.01 -13.55 2.23
N ALA A 471 -25.44 -14.79 2.02
CA ALA A 471 -26.03 -15.61 3.07
C ALA A 471 -25.04 -15.88 4.21
N ALA A 472 -23.77 -16.16 3.89
CA ALA A 472 -22.72 -16.34 4.89
C ALA A 472 -22.43 -15.04 5.68
N MET A 473 -22.40 -13.89 5.00
CA MET A 473 -22.26 -12.58 5.67
C MET A 473 -23.45 -12.28 6.60
N LYS A 474 -24.68 -12.57 6.18
CA LYS A 474 -25.89 -12.40 7.01
C LYS A 474 -25.89 -13.31 8.24
N ARG A 475 -25.37 -14.53 8.13
CA ARG A 475 -25.14 -15.43 9.28
C ARG A 475 -24.14 -14.83 10.26
N LEU A 476 -23.00 -14.34 9.76
CA LEU A 476 -22.03 -13.62 10.60
C LEU A 476 -22.68 -12.43 11.29
N ASN A 477 -23.44 -11.60 10.56
CA ASN A 477 -24.13 -10.43 11.11
C ASN A 477 -25.06 -10.81 12.27
N SER A 478 -25.75 -11.95 12.16
CA SER A 478 -26.65 -12.46 13.19
C SER A 478 -25.87 -12.98 14.41
N ALA A 479 -24.73 -13.63 14.20
CA ALA A 479 -23.89 -14.19 15.25
C ALA A 479 -23.13 -13.13 16.08
N VAL A 480 -23.01 -11.90 15.58
CA VAL A 480 -22.29 -10.78 16.24
C VAL A 480 -23.23 -9.68 16.75
N ARG A 481 -24.54 -9.94 16.76
CA ARG A 481 -25.55 -8.99 17.23
C ARG A 481 -25.64 -8.86 18.74
#